data_AF-S4PU65-F1
#
_entry.id   AF-S4PU65-F1
#
_cell.length_a   1.000
_cell.length_b   1.000
_cell.length_c   1.000
_cell.angle_alpha   90.00
_cell.angle_beta   90.00
_cell.angle_gamma   90.00
#
_symmetry.space_group_name_H-M   'P 1'
#
loop_
_entity.id
_entity.type
_entity.pdbx_description
1 polymer ?
#
loop_
_entity_poly.entity_id
_entity_poly.type
_entity_poly.pdbx_seq_one_letter_code
_entity_poly.pdbx_strand_id
1 'polypeptide(L)' 'MSRPLADFMATLHKNGVDEKRLSKYVQQNVSDDIVNFYITFPEEGQYGLDIYTRERGGPTAIHQNGSTEKEKHLLT' A
#
# COMPACT_ATOMS: atom_id res chain seq x y z
N MET A 1 -4.05 12.19 -21.23
CA MET A 1 -3.42 12.47 -19.92
C MET A 1 -3.84 11.36 -18.98
N SER A 2 -2.91 10.53 -18.51
CA SER A 2 -3.21 9.56 -17.44
C SER A 2 -3.48 10.32 -16.14
N ARG A 3 -4.38 9.79 -15.32
CA ARG A 3 -4.64 10.36 -13.99
C ARG A 3 -3.42 10.10 -13.09
N PRO A 4 -3.08 11.05 -12.19
CA PRO A 4 -1.99 10.83 -11.25
C PRO A 4 -2.32 9.63 -10.35
N LEU A 5 -1.31 8.79 -10.09
CA LEU A 5 -1.42 7.63 -9.22
C LEU A 5 -1.19 8.02 -7.75
N ALA A 6 -1.72 7.23 -6.82
CA ALA A 6 -1.61 7.42 -5.38
C ALA A 6 -1.56 6.06 -4.65
N ASP A 7 -1.16 6.10 -3.38
CA ASP A 7 -1.18 4.96 -2.45
C ASP A 7 -0.54 3.70 -3.01
N PHE A 8 0.76 3.82 -3.29
CA PHE A 8 1.57 2.67 -3.66
C PHE A 8 1.62 1.69 -2.49
N MET A 9 1.60 0.40 -2.78
CA MET A 9 1.81 -0.68 -1.83
C MET A 9 2.60 -1.76 -2.52
N ALA A 10 3.45 -2.46 -1.78
CA ALA A 10 4.14 -3.63 -2.29
C ALA A 10 4.12 -4.77 -1.27
N THR A 11 3.98 -5.98 -1.79
CA THR A 11 3.89 -7.21 -1.01
C THR A 11 4.91 -8.21 -1.53
N LEU A 12 5.69 -8.80 -0.62
CA LEU A 12 6.70 -9.81 -0.95
C LEU A 12 6.20 -11.19 -0.57
N HIS A 13 6.32 -12.13 -1.51
CA HIS A 13 5.85 -13.50 -1.37
C HIS A 13 7.00 -14.49 -1.51
N LYS A 14 6.97 -15.58 -0.73
CA LYS A 14 7.83 -16.75 -0.89
C LYS A 14 7.06 -18.00 -0.47
N ASN A 15 7.21 -19.07 -1.24
CA ASN A 15 6.53 -20.34 -0.95
C ASN A 15 6.87 -20.84 0.46
N GLY A 16 5.85 -21.22 1.22
CA GLY A 16 5.99 -21.73 2.59
C GLY A 16 6.33 -20.67 3.65
N VAL A 17 6.36 -19.38 3.31
CA VAL A 17 6.60 -18.28 4.26
C VAL A 17 5.36 -17.40 4.36
N ASP A 18 4.95 -17.10 5.59
CA ASP A 18 3.87 -16.16 5.86
C ASP A 18 4.25 -14.74 5.41
N GLU A 19 3.41 -14.14 4.59
CA GLU A 19 3.55 -12.77 4.07
C GLU A 19 3.72 -11.74 5.19
N LYS A 20 3.04 -11.92 6.33
CA LYS A 20 3.20 -11.01 7.47
C LYS A 20 4.63 -10.94 7.96
N ARG A 21 5.38 -12.05 7.91
CA ARG A 21 6.80 -12.08 8.26
C ARG A 21 7.67 -11.38 7.22
N LEU A 22 7.22 -11.35 5.97
CA LEU A 22 7.92 -10.73 4.85
C LEU A 22 7.66 -9.22 4.73
N SER A 23 6.54 -8.72 5.29
CA SER A 23 6.17 -7.30 5.24
C SER A 23 7.29 -6.34 5.67
N LYS A 24 8.07 -6.69 6.70
CA LYS A 24 9.18 -5.86 7.21
C LYS A 24 10.39 -5.79 6.27
N TYR A 25 10.45 -6.66 5.27
CA TYR A 25 11.54 -6.71 4.29
C TYR A 25 11.23 -5.94 3.01
N VAL A 26 10.06 -5.29 2.96
CA VAL A 26 9.67 -4.40 1.88
C VAL A 26 9.46 -3.01 2.46
N GLN A 27 10.15 -2.03 1.90
CA GLN A 27 9.91 -0.64 2.17
C GLN A 27 9.66 0.07 0.85
N GLN A 28 8.85 1.11 0.90
CA GLN A 28 8.57 1.95 -0.25
C GLN A 28 8.78 3.41 0.13
N ASN A 29 9.28 4.18 -0.81
CA ASN A 29 9.39 5.62 -0.67
C ASN A 29 8.91 6.29 -1.96
N VAL A 30 8.04 7.28 -1.82
CA VAL A 30 7.51 8.06 -2.94
C VAL A 30 8.15 9.44 -2.87
N SER A 31 8.88 9.82 -3.92
CA SER A 31 9.48 11.14 -4.07
C SER A 31 9.11 11.70 -5.43
N ASP A 32 8.33 12.78 -5.44
CA ASP A 32 7.77 13.39 -6.65
C ASP A 32 7.04 12.36 -7.53
N ASP A 33 7.57 12.10 -8.72
CA ASP A 33 7.00 11.17 -9.71
C ASP A 33 7.69 9.78 -9.67
N ILE A 34 8.60 9.54 -8.72
CA ILE A 34 9.37 8.31 -8.62
C ILE A 34 8.96 7.54 -7.36
N VAL A 35 8.63 6.26 -7.55
CA VAL A 35 8.39 5.30 -6.46
C VAL A 35 9.57 4.36 -6.39
N ASN A 36 10.23 4.34 -5.24
CA ASN A 36 11.35 3.46 -4.95
C ASN A 36 10.89 2.34 -4.01
N PHE A 37 11.16 1.08 -4.38
CA PHE A 37 10.95 -0.07 -3.52
C PHE A 37 12.30 -0.62 -3.07
N TYR A 38 12.48 -0.76 -1.76
CA TYR A 38 13.67 -1.33 -1.15
C TYR A 38 13.31 -2.69 -0.56
N ILE A 39 13.95 -3.74 -1.09
CA ILE A 39 13.70 -5.13 -0.68
C ILE A 39 14.97 -5.71 -0.06
N THR A 40 14.84 -6.31 1.12
CA THR A 40 15.92 -7.05 1.77
C THR A 40 15.57 -8.52 1.87
N PHE A 41 16.29 -9.40 1.18
CA PHE A 41 15.98 -10.84 1.22
C PHE A 41 16.59 -11.48 2.48
N PRO A 42 15.78 -12.09 3.37
CA PRO A 42 16.29 -12.67 4.62
C PRO A 42 17.08 -13.97 4.42
N GLU A 43 16.81 -14.67 3.32
CA GLU A 43 17.44 -15.94 2.96
C GLU A 43 17.41 -16.12 1.45
N GLU A 44 18.30 -16.97 0.94
CA GLU A 44 18.34 -17.34 -0.47
C GLU A 44 17.03 -18.02 -0.91
N GLY A 45 16.63 -17.78 -2.16
CA GLY A 45 15.48 -18.40 -2.76
C GLY A 45 14.76 -17.52 -3.77
N GLN A 46 13.59 -18.00 -4.20
CA GLN A 46 12.74 -17.30 -5.14
C GLN A 46 11.64 -16.53 -4.39
N TYR A 47 11.48 -15.26 -4.73
CA TYR A 47 10.45 -14.38 -4.22
C TYR A 47 9.62 -13.79 -5.36
N GLY A 48 8.35 -13.52 -5.10
CA GLY A 48 7.48 -12.70 -5.94
C GLY A 48 7.26 -11.34 -5.29
N LEU A 49 7.19 -10.27 -6.10
CA LEU A 49 6.84 -8.93 -5.64
C LEU A 49 5.59 -8.47 -6.38
N ASP A 50 4.54 -8.20 -5.63
CA ASP A 50 3.33 -7.57 -6.15
C ASP A 50 3.36 -6.08 -5.83
N ILE A 51 3.03 -5.24 -6.82
CA ILE A 51 2.95 -3.78 -6.67
C ILE A 51 1.53 -3.34 -6.99
N TYR A 52 0.92 -2.67 -6.04
CA TYR A 52 -0.44 -2.13 -6.13
C TYR A 52 -0.38 -0.60 -6.09
N THR A 53 -1.28 0.03 -6.84
CA THR A 53 -1.47 1.48 -6.87
C THR A 53 -2.90 1.79 -7.29
N ARG A 54 -3.37 3.01 -7.02
CA ARG A 54 -4.69 3.47 -7.45
C ARG A 54 -4.63 4.83 -8.10
N GLU A 55 -5.63 5.13 -8.92
CA GLU A 55 -5.80 6.49 -9.44
C GLU A 55 -6.21 7.45 -8.31
N ARG A 56 -5.60 8.63 -8.28
CA ARG A 56 -6.00 9.71 -7.37
C ARG A 56 -7.42 10.17 -7.73
N GLY A 57 -8.36 10.01 -6.79
CA GLY A 57 -9.77 10.32 -6.99
C GLY A 57 -10.60 9.19 -7.62
N GLY A 58 -10.06 7.97 -7.73
CA GLY A 58 -10.84 6.78 -8.09
C GLY A 58 -11.89 6.41 -7.03
N PRO A 59 -12.83 5.51 -7.35
CA PRO A 59 -13.99 5.18 -6.51
C PRO A 59 -13.65 4.65 -5.09
N THR A 60 -12.40 4.30 -4.82
CA THR A 60 -11.92 3.81 -3.50
C THR A 60 -11.36 4.89 -2.58
N ALA A 61 -11.38 6.18 -2.97
CA ALA A 61 -10.86 7.29 -2.15
C ALA A 61 -11.59 7.52 -0.80
N ILE A 62 -12.63 6.73 -0.50
CA ILE A 62 -13.45 6.89 0.72
C ILE A 62 -12.85 6.17 1.96
N HIS A 63 -11.85 5.28 1.81
CA HIS A 63 -11.43 4.39 2.93
C HIS A 63 -10.04 4.64 3.52
N GLN A 64 -9.60 5.91 3.65
CA GLN A 64 -8.54 6.25 4.62
C GLN A 64 -8.80 7.62 5.24
N ASN A 65 -9.69 7.67 6.24
CA ASN A 65 -9.43 8.48 7.42
C ASN A 65 -10.21 7.93 8.63
N GLY A 66 -9.53 7.20 9.50
CA GLY A 66 -10.08 6.73 10.77
C GLY A 66 -9.86 7.78 11.86
N SER A 67 -10.98 8.23 12.43
CA SER A 67 -11.19 8.88 13.75
C SER A 67 -10.79 10.35 13.94
N THR A 68 -11.79 11.23 14.14
CA THR A 68 -12.14 11.81 15.47
C THR A 68 -13.46 12.61 15.38
N GLU A 69 -14.38 12.28 16.29
CA GLU A 69 -15.49 13.06 16.87
C GLU A 69 -16.82 13.37 16.14
N LYS A 70 -17.85 12.66 16.63
CA LYS A 70 -19.13 13.17 17.17
C LYS A 70 -19.74 14.42 16.51
N GLU A 71 -20.91 14.26 15.91
CA GLU A 71 -22.16 14.63 16.58
C GLU A 71 -23.38 14.01 15.89
N LYS A 72 -24.26 13.46 16.73
CA LYS A 72 -25.62 13.07 16.37
C LYS A 72 -26.35 14.34 15.92
N HIS A 73 -27.06 14.32 14.80
CA HIS A 73 -28.33 15.02 14.70
C HIS A 73 -29.37 14.08 14.08
N LEU A 74 -30.39 13.81 14.89
CA LEU A 74 -31.65 13.17 14.54
C LEU A 74 -32.64 14.29 14.14
N LEU A 75 -33.59 13.94 13.26
CA LEU A 75 -34.75 14.74 12.76
C LEU A 75 -34.37 15.89 11.82
N THR A 76 -35.02 16.09 10.67
CA THR A 76 -36.47 16.05 10.35
C THR A 76 -36.77 15.32 9.04
#